data_AF-A0A1J4ZZP7-F1
#
_entry.id   AF-A0A1J4ZZP7-F1
#
_cell.length_a   1.000
_cell.length_b   1.000
_cell.length_c   1.000
_cell.angle_alpha   90.00
_cell.angle_beta   90.00
_cell.angle_gamma   90.00
#
_symmetry.space_group_name_H-M   'P 1'
#
loop_
_entity.id
_entity.type
_entity.pdbx_description
1 polymer ?
#
loop_
_entity_poly.entity_id
_entity_poly.type
_entity_poly.pdbx_seq_one_letter_code
_entity_poly.pdbx_strand_id
1 'polypeptide(L)'
;MLAANNRFKLALPLTAGWDSRTILSASKSIANEMYFFTLQYRDLHPQSNDIKISAKLLHSLGLGHNVIDCGKAAPEAFREMYQRNAMPTHMDDWGQMAYAMVDAYPQDRVCVKGNCSEIARCFYYKDGTHPPITSPDQIIALVNGWHTIPFIREQISTWYDQASEVAAEANMDILDLFYWEHRMGSWQAQGQLEWDIVQEAFTPFNHRGLLELMLSTPAKLRSAPDYPLYQMMLKVLWPEVLRQPVNPMTAKKRLTKLLRDITAPVSGSGRGAILGRRGFSRVVARQGNPFEES
;
A
#
# COMPACT_ATOMS: atom_id res chain seq x y z
N MET A 1 13.34 -7.06 13.07
CA MET A 1 14.08 -5.77 13.06
C MET A 1 15.50 -5.91 13.57
N LEU A 2 15.74 -6.29 14.83
CA LEU A 2 17.10 -6.48 15.39
C LEU A 2 18.02 -7.34 14.51
N ALA A 3 17.53 -8.50 14.06
CA ALA A 3 18.29 -9.39 13.18
C ALA A 3 18.71 -8.75 11.85
N ALA A 4 17.91 -7.84 11.29
CA ALA A 4 18.26 -7.11 10.09
C ALA A 4 19.29 -6.00 10.39
N ASN A 5 19.12 -5.27 11.50
CA ASN A 5 20.04 -4.20 11.92
C ASN A 5 21.45 -4.73 12.23
N ASN A 6 21.56 -5.95 12.74
CA ASN A 6 22.86 -6.60 12.97
C ASN A 6 23.63 -6.93 11.68
N ARG A 7 22.96 -6.90 10.51
CA ARG A 7 23.54 -7.26 9.22
C ARG A 7 23.66 -6.06 8.28
N PHE A 8 22.75 -5.11 8.39
CA PHE A 8 22.61 -3.99 7.48
C PHE A 8 22.30 -2.71 8.22
N LYS A 9 22.79 -1.58 7.71
CA LYS A 9 22.24 -0.27 8.06
C LYS A 9 20.85 -0.17 7.43
N LEU A 10 19.86 0.24 8.22
CA LEU A 10 18.48 0.23 7.75
C LEU A 10 17.98 1.64 7.39
N ALA A 11 17.09 1.68 6.40
CA ALA A 11 16.27 2.84 6.08
C ALA A 11 14.78 2.47 6.12
N LEU A 12 13.92 3.42 6.48
CA LEU A 12 12.46 3.22 6.53
C LEU A 12 11.75 4.40 5.86
N PRO A 13 11.05 4.18 4.73
CA PRO A 13 10.10 5.16 4.21
C PRO A 13 8.92 5.28 5.17
N LEU A 14 8.67 6.49 5.67
CA LEU A 14 7.61 6.79 6.61
C LEU A 14 6.51 7.63 5.94
N THR A 15 5.26 7.23 6.19
CA THR A 15 4.05 7.93 5.75
C THR A 15 3.12 8.18 6.94
N ALA A 16 1.98 8.84 6.71
CA ALA A 16 0.96 9.00 7.74
C ALA A 16 0.15 7.71 8.00
N GLY A 17 0.46 6.59 7.33
CA GLY A 17 -0.28 5.33 7.39
C GLY A 17 0.11 4.37 8.52
N TRP A 18 -0.67 3.29 8.60
CA TRP A 18 -0.49 2.23 9.60
C TRP A 18 0.77 1.40 9.37
N ASP A 19 1.10 1.14 8.10
CA ASP A 19 2.03 0.09 7.73
C ASP A 19 3.48 0.48 8.06
N SER A 20 3.93 1.64 7.57
CA SER A 20 5.24 2.19 7.92
C SER A 20 5.37 2.52 9.41
N ARG A 21 4.27 2.91 10.06
CA ARG A 21 4.25 3.19 11.50
C ARG A 21 4.39 1.91 12.34
N THR A 22 3.85 0.79 11.87
CA THR A 22 4.01 -0.51 12.52
C THR A 22 5.46 -0.94 12.49
N ILE A 23 6.14 -0.77 11.36
CA ILE A 23 7.58 -1.03 11.26
C ILE A 23 8.38 -0.08 12.17
N LEU A 24 8.05 1.22 12.20
CA LEU A 24 8.67 2.17 13.12
C LEU A 24 8.52 1.69 14.58
N SER A 25 7.31 1.28 14.98
CA SER A 25 7.06 0.79 16.35
C SER A 25 7.86 -0.47 16.69
N ALA A 26 7.98 -1.40 15.73
CA ALA A 26 8.78 -2.62 15.86
C ALA A 26 10.30 -2.36 15.84
N SER A 27 10.71 -1.12 15.61
CA SER A 27 12.11 -0.70 15.51
C SER A 27 12.58 0.16 16.69
N LYS A 28 11.79 0.26 17.76
CA LYS A 28 12.06 1.14 18.92
C LYS A 28 13.50 1.06 19.44
N SER A 29 14.04 -0.14 19.61
CA SER A 29 15.38 -0.36 20.17
C SER A 29 16.53 0.04 19.24
N ILE A 30 16.29 0.18 17.94
CA ILE A 30 17.29 0.50 16.91
C ILE A 30 16.99 1.81 16.18
N ALA A 31 15.94 2.54 16.58
CA ALA A 31 15.42 3.66 15.82
C ALA A 31 16.45 4.77 15.59
N ASN A 32 17.35 4.99 16.55
CA ASN A 32 18.42 6.00 16.44
C ASN A 32 19.49 5.66 15.39
N GLU A 33 19.56 4.41 14.93
CA GLU A 33 20.52 3.96 13.90
C GLU A 33 19.93 4.01 12.48
N MET A 34 18.60 4.13 12.39
CA MET A 34 17.86 4.06 11.14
C MET A 34 17.79 5.40 10.42
N TYR A 35 17.74 5.34 9.09
CA TYR A 35 17.46 6.50 8.24
C TYR A 35 15.98 6.56 7.89
N PHE A 36 15.26 7.57 8.37
CA PHE A 36 13.85 7.76 8.05
C PHE A 36 13.68 8.79 6.95
N PHE A 37 12.83 8.47 5.97
CA PHE A 37 12.57 9.37 4.86
C PHE A 37 11.13 9.33 4.36
N THR A 38 10.71 10.35 3.62
CA THR A 38 9.46 10.36 2.85
C THR A 38 9.75 10.87 1.45
N LEU A 39 9.22 10.19 0.43
CA LEU A 39 9.28 10.67 -0.95
C LEU A 39 8.21 11.76 -1.17
N GLN A 40 8.61 12.89 -1.73
CA GLN A 40 7.70 13.95 -2.18
C GLN A 40 7.53 13.83 -3.69
N TYR A 41 6.50 13.11 -4.12
CA TYR A 41 6.22 12.80 -5.52
C TYR A 41 4.82 13.26 -5.95
N ARG A 42 4.59 13.33 -7.27
CA ARG A 42 3.31 13.77 -7.86
C ARG A 42 2.89 15.14 -7.30
N ASP A 43 1.71 15.20 -6.66
CA ASP A 43 1.13 16.42 -6.09
C ASP A 43 1.43 16.58 -4.59
N LEU A 44 2.30 15.73 -4.02
CA LEU A 44 2.70 15.87 -2.62
C LEU A 44 3.55 17.13 -2.44
N HIS A 45 3.28 17.84 -1.37
CA HIS A 45 3.98 19.06 -0.97
C HIS A 45 4.20 19.03 0.54
N PRO A 46 5.04 19.91 1.13
CA PRO A 46 5.44 19.82 2.54
C PRO A 46 4.30 19.80 3.57
N GLN A 47 3.11 20.30 3.23
CA GLN A 47 1.93 20.28 4.11
C GLN A 47 1.02 19.05 3.90
N SER A 48 1.36 18.18 2.95
CA SER A 48 0.69 16.90 2.76
C SER A 48 0.85 16.03 4.00
N ASN A 49 -0.20 15.28 4.35
CA ASN A 49 -0.24 14.48 5.57
C ASN A 49 0.96 13.54 5.69
N ASP A 50 1.33 12.83 4.62
CA ASP A 50 2.43 11.86 4.63
C ASP A 50 3.79 12.47 4.96
N ILE A 51 4.00 13.75 4.65
CA ILE A 51 5.25 14.47 4.96
C ILE A 51 5.13 15.12 6.34
N LYS A 52 4.11 15.95 6.53
CA LYS A 52 3.93 16.75 7.75
C LYS A 52 3.76 15.90 9.01
N ILE A 53 2.97 14.83 8.93
CA ILE A 53 2.70 13.95 10.09
C ILE A 53 3.93 13.13 10.41
N SER A 54 4.61 12.58 9.40
CA SER A 54 5.86 11.83 9.56
C SER A 54 6.94 12.69 10.21
N ALA A 55 7.12 13.93 9.73
CA ALA A 55 8.06 14.89 10.30
C ALA A 55 7.77 15.17 11.78
N LYS A 56 6.52 15.51 12.11
CA LYS A 56 6.10 15.77 13.49
C LYS A 56 6.25 14.54 14.39
N LEU A 57 5.94 13.36 13.85
CA LEU A 57 6.04 12.10 14.57
C LEU A 57 7.48 11.82 14.95
N LEU A 58 8.39 11.81 13.97
CA LEU A 58 9.82 11.56 14.19
C LEU A 58 10.44 12.61 15.12
N HIS A 59 10.13 13.89 14.90
CA HIS A 59 10.57 14.97 15.80
C HIS A 59 10.12 14.74 17.25
N SER A 60 8.87 14.31 17.48
CA SER A 60 8.36 14.01 18.83
C SER A 60 9.00 12.80 19.51
N LEU A 61 9.75 12.00 18.75
CA LEU A 61 10.52 10.84 19.21
C LEU A 61 12.03 11.14 19.28
N GLY A 62 12.46 12.37 18.93
CA GLY A 62 13.88 12.73 18.86
C GLY A 62 14.61 12.14 17.64
N LEU A 63 13.88 11.74 16.60
CA LEU A 63 14.42 11.11 15.39
C LEU A 63 14.48 12.10 14.22
N GLY A 64 15.49 11.95 13.36
CA GLY A 64 15.64 12.73 12.13
C GLY A 64 14.65 12.31 11.04
N HIS A 65 14.19 13.26 10.24
CA HIS A 65 13.33 13.01 9.08
C HIS A 65 13.92 13.64 7.82
N ASN A 66 14.00 12.86 6.75
CA ASN A 66 14.49 13.32 5.46
C ASN A 66 13.33 13.34 4.45
N VAL A 67 13.30 14.35 3.58
CA VAL A 67 12.34 14.40 2.47
C VAL A 67 13.13 14.35 1.18
N ILE A 68 12.83 13.37 0.34
CA ILE A 68 13.44 13.23 -0.99
C ILE A 68 12.47 13.80 -2.00
N ASP A 69 12.87 14.86 -2.69
CA ASP A 69 12.07 15.53 -3.71
C ASP A 69 12.17 14.77 -5.04
N CYS A 70 11.02 14.27 -5.52
CA CYS A 70 10.91 13.56 -6.78
C CYS A 70 10.45 14.45 -7.95
N GLY A 71 10.50 15.78 -7.80
CA GLY A 71 10.11 16.73 -8.83
C GLY A 71 11.11 16.91 -9.97
N LYS A 72 12.32 16.37 -9.85
CA LYS A 72 13.35 16.45 -10.89
C LYS A 72 13.09 15.41 -11.99
N ALA A 73 13.06 15.87 -13.23
CA ALA A 73 12.94 14.99 -14.39
C ALA A 73 14.21 14.13 -14.56
N ALA A 74 14.01 12.85 -14.80
CA ALA A 74 15.08 11.93 -15.16
C ALA A 74 15.68 12.26 -16.55
N PRO A 75 17.03 12.25 -16.70
CA PRO A 75 17.68 12.41 -17.99
C PRO A 75 17.40 11.21 -18.89
N GLU A 76 17.50 11.41 -20.21
CA GLU A 76 17.17 10.37 -21.20
C GLU A 76 17.98 9.09 -20.98
N ALA A 77 19.28 9.21 -20.66
CA ALA A 77 20.12 8.06 -20.36
C ALA A 77 19.60 7.20 -19.20
N PHE A 78 19.00 7.81 -18.17
CA PHE A 78 18.36 7.05 -17.09
C PHE A 78 17.06 6.41 -17.57
N ARG A 79 16.25 7.14 -18.35
CA ARG A 79 14.97 6.65 -18.90
C ARG A 79 15.19 5.40 -19.75
N GLU A 80 16.11 5.45 -20.71
CA GLU A 80 16.46 4.32 -21.57
C GLU A 80 16.94 3.11 -20.75
N MET A 81 17.83 3.35 -19.79
CA MET A 81 18.38 2.30 -18.96
C MET A 81 17.29 1.66 -18.07
N TYR A 82 16.43 2.47 -17.44
CA TYR A 82 15.29 2.00 -16.64
C TYR A 82 14.32 1.15 -17.46
N GLN A 83 13.98 1.61 -18.67
CA GLN A 83 13.07 0.92 -19.59
C GLN A 83 13.60 -0.42 -20.11
N ARG A 84 14.92 -0.60 -20.18
CA ARG A 84 15.53 -1.89 -20.54
C ARG A 84 15.57 -2.88 -19.39
N ASN A 85 15.50 -2.43 -18.14
CA ASN A 85 15.68 -3.29 -16.96
C ASN A 85 14.42 -4.03 -16.53
N ALA A 86 13.23 -3.45 -16.74
CA ALA A 86 11.96 -4.05 -16.39
C ALA A 86 10.95 -3.86 -17.54
N MET A 87 10.00 -4.77 -17.73
CA MET A 87 8.94 -4.58 -18.73
C MET A 87 7.62 -5.19 -18.26
N PRO A 88 6.50 -4.44 -18.27
CA PRO A 88 6.37 -3.02 -18.63
C PRO A 88 6.89 -2.08 -17.53
N THR A 89 7.44 -0.92 -17.89
CA THR A 89 7.88 0.10 -16.90
C THR A 89 6.88 1.22 -16.68
N HIS A 90 6.93 1.83 -15.50
CA HIS A 90 6.17 3.04 -15.16
C HIS A 90 7.10 4.27 -15.06
N MET A 91 7.85 4.57 -16.12
CA MET A 91 8.89 5.63 -16.11
C MET A 91 8.35 7.00 -15.69
N ASP A 92 7.15 7.39 -16.15
CA ASP A 92 6.55 8.69 -15.85
C ASP A 92 5.88 8.76 -14.46
N ASP A 93 6.06 7.74 -13.62
CA ASP A 93 5.63 7.71 -12.23
C ASP A 93 6.74 7.10 -11.35
N TRP A 94 6.82 5.77 -11.28
CA TRP A 94 7.76 5.07 -10.39
C TRP A 94 9.21 5.27 -10.79
N GLY A 95 9.49 5.41 -12.10
CA GLY A 95 10.84 5.70 -12.59
C GLY A 95 11.34 7.08 -12.21
N GLN A 96 10.48 8.11 -12.17
CA GLN A 96 10.87 9.42 -11.64
C GLN A 96 11.21 9.35 -10.15
N MET A 97 10.44 8.57 -9.40
CA MET A 97 10.69 8.34 -7.97
C MET A 97 12.01 7.59 -7.77
N ALA A 98 12.29 6.58 -8.59
CA ALA A 98 13.56 5.86 -8.56
C ALA A 98 14.73 6.79 -8.89
N TYR A 99 14.63 7.59 -9.97
CA TYR A 99 15.66 8.54 -10.35
C TYR A 99 16.00 9.52 -9.21
N ALA A 100 14.98 10.06 -8.53
CA ALA A 100 15.17 10.96 -7.40
C ALA A 100 15.97 10.33 -6.25
N MET A 101 15.92 9.00 -6.12
CA MET A 101 16.64 8.26 -5.10
C MET A 101 18.10 7.95 -5.47
N VAL A 102 18.49 8.03 -6.75
CA VAL A 102 19.86 7.70 -7.20
C VAL A 102 20.91 8.43 -6.35
N ASP A 103 20.75 9.74 -6.16
CA ASP A 103 21.68 10.56 -5.37
C ASP A 103 21.20 10.85 -3.95
N ALA A 104 19.88 10.88 -3.71
CA ALA A 104 19.31 11.34 -2.45
C ALA A 104 19.11 10.22 -1.42
N TYR A 105 19.03 8.96 -1.85
CA TYR A 105 18.91 7.81 -0.96
C TYR A 105 20.30 7.33 -0.53
N PRO A 106 20.53 7.06 0.77
CA PRO A 106 21.79 6.49 1.25
C PRO A 106 21.97 5.04 0.77
N GLN A 107 22.77 4.86 -0.28
CA GLN A 107 23.00 3.58 -0.97
C GLN A 107 23.65 2.49 -0.11
N ASP A 108 24.23 2.84 1.05
CA ASP A 108 24.79 1.88 2.01
C ASP A 108 23.73 1.27 2.95
N ARG A 109 22.44 1.45 2.65
CA ARG A 109 21.32 1.02 3.48
C ARG A 109 20.35 0.11 2.77
N VAL A 110 19.87 -0.89 3.51
CA VAL A 110 18.74 -1.73 3.11
C VAL A 110 17.44 -1.11 3.60
N CYS A 111 16.48 -0.96 2.70
CA CYS A 111 15.19 -0.38 2.96
C CYS A 111 14.19 -1.39 3.51
N VAL A 112 13.47 -0.99 4.54
CA VAL A 112 12.44 -1.80 5.18
C VAL A 112 11.09 -1.25 4.79
N LYS A 113 10.36 -1.96 3.93
CA LYS A 113 9.09 -1.47 3.34
C LYS A 113 7.87 -2.01 4.08
N GLY A 114 6.80 -1.20 4.13
CA GLY A 114 5.52 -1.51 4.76
C GLY A 114 4.52 -2.31 3.92
N ASN A 115 4.88 -2.62 2.67
CA ASN A 115 4.02 -3.34 1.74
C ASN A 115 3.65 -4.74 2.26
N CYS A 116 2.77 -5.46 1.58
CA CYS A 116 2.22 -6.77 1.98
C CYS A 116 1.32 -6.76 3.22
N SER A 117 1.44 -5.77 4.10
CA SER A 117 0.53 -5.62 5.24
C SER A 117 -0.93 -5.47 4.81
N GLU A 118 -1.16 -4.88 3.63
CA GLU A 118 -2.49 -4.65 3.06
C GLU A 118 -3.27 -5.93 2.77
N ILE A 119 -2.58 -7.07 2.65
CA ILE A 119 -3.18 -8.40 2.49
C ILE A 119 -4.12 -8.68 3.66
N ALA A 120 -3.72 -8.30 4.87
CA ALA A 120 -4.51 -8.53 6.06
C ALA A 120 -5.57 -7.44 6.31
N ARG A 121 -5.86 -6.53 5.38
CA ARG A 121 -6.71 -5.33 5.63
C ARG A 121 -8.07 -5.32 4.91
N CYS A 122 -8.66 -6.50 4.67
CA CYS A 122 -10.02 -6.65 4.12
C CYS A 122 -10.23 -5.79 2.85
N PHE A 123 -9.29 -5.84 1.90
CA PHE A 123 -9.19 -4.84 0.83
C PHE A 123 -10.49 -4.69 0.01
N TYR A 124 -11.12 -5.81 -0.33
CA TYR A 124 -12.36 -5.88 -1.13
C TYR A 124 -13.64 -5.80 -0.28
N TYR A 125 -13.54 -5.87 1.04
CA TYR A 125 -14.68 -5.89 1.97
C TYR A 125 -14.36 -5.05 3.22
N LYS A 126 -14.22 -3.74 2.99
CA LYS A 126 -13.57 -2.80 3.93
C LYS A 126 -14.25 -2.64 5.28
N ASP A 127 -15.52 -3.03 5.40
CA ASP A 127 -16.27 -3.00 6.66
C ASP A 127 -16.06 -4.28 7.51
N GLY A 128 -15.26 -5.23 7.02
CA GLY A 128 -14.98 -6.50 7.68
C GLY A 128 -16.15 -7.49 7.60
N THR A 129 -17.08 -7.30 6.68
CA THR A 129 -18.18 -8.24 6.43
C THR A 129 -17.90 -8.97 5.12
N HIS A 130 -17.69 -10.29 5.18
CA HIS A 130 -17.42 -11.10 4.00
C HIS A 130 -18.65 -11.16 3.08
N PRO A 131 -18.56 -10.71 1.83
CA PRO A 131 -19.58 -11.03 0.84
C PRO A 131 -19.46 -12.52 0.50
N PRO A 132 -20.58 -13.25 0.32
CA PRO A 132 -20.50 -14.62 -0.16
C PRO A 132 -20.00 -14.60 -1.61
N ILE A 133 -18.87 -15.24 -1.84
CA ILE A 133 -18.32 -15.47 -3.19
C ILE A 133 -18.55 -16.92 -3.55
N THR A 134 -19.42 -17.14 -4.52
CA THR A 134 -19.83 -18.45 -5.04
C THR A 134 -19.58 -18.58 -6.54
N SER A 135 -19.11 -17.52 -7.21
CA SER A 135 -18.74 -17.56 -8.63
C SER A 135 -17.63 -16.55 -8.97
N PRO A 136 -16.86 -16.80 -10.05
CA PRO A 136 -15.82 -15.88 -10.52
C PRO A 136 -16.38 -14.52 -10.97
N ASP A 137 -17.61 -14.47 -11.47
CA ASP A 137 -18.27 -13.22 -11.88
C ASP A 137 -18.36 -12.19 -10.73
N GLN A 138 -18.51 -12.67 -9.49
CA GLN A 138 -18.53 -11.79 -8.32
C GLN A 138 -17.17 -11.16 -8.04
N ILE A 139 -16.07 -11.86 -8.34
CA ILE A 139 -14.71 -11.33 -8.24
C ILE A 139 -14.43 -10.34 -9.37
N ILE A 140 -14.84 -10.67 -10.60
CA ILE A 140 -14.73 -9.79 -11.77
C ILE A 140 -15.45 -8.46 -11.50
N ALA A 141 -16.63 -8.50 -10.86
CA ALA A 141 -17.40 -7.33 -10.51
C ALA A 141 -16.74 -6.40 -9.47
N LEU A 142 -15.71 -6.85 -8.75
CA LEU A 142 -14.98 -6.03 -7.78
C LEU A 142 -14.18 -4.91 -8.44
N VAL A 143 -13.85 -5.04 -9.73
CA VAL A 143 -13.09 -4.06 -10.48
C VAL A 143 -13.89 -3.60 -11.70
N ASN A 144 -14.20 -2.30 -11.72
CA ASN A 144 -15.00 -1.72 -12.79
C ASN A 144 -14.31 -1.90 -14.16
N GLY A 145 -15.09 -2.34 -15.16
CA GLY A 145 -14.63 -2.56 -16.52
C GLY A 145 -14.01 -3.94 -16.79
N TRP A 146 -13.68 -4.73 -15.76
CA TRP A 146 -13.09 -6.06 -16.02
C TRP A 146 -14.02 -7.01 -16.76
N HIS A 147 -15.33 -6.92 -16.51
CA HIS A 147 -16.35 -7.71 -17.19
C HIS A 147 -16.39 -7.48 -18.72
N THR A 148 -15.81 -6.39 -19.24
CA THR A 148 -15.79 -6.13 -20.68
C THR A 148 -14.56 -6.71 -21.39
N ILE A 149 -13.61 -7.31 -20.65
CA ILE A 149 -12.34 -7.79 -21.20
C ILE A 149 -12.34 -9.33 -21.15
N PRO A 150 -12.52 -10.03 -22.29
CA PRO A 150 -12.64 -11.49 -22.33
C PRO A 150 -11.47 -12.23 -21.65
N PHE A 151 -10.25 -11.78 -21.89
CA PHE A 151 -9.05 -12.35 -21.26
C PHE A 151 -9.13 -12.31 -19.72
N ILE A 152 -9.55 -11.19 -19.14
CA ILE A 152 -9.67 -11.09 -17.67
C ILE A 152 -10.74 -12.06 -17.16
N ARG A 153 -11.89 -12.16 -17.83
CA ARG A 153 -12.96 -13.08 -17.43
C ARG A 153 -12.48 -14.52 -17.42
N GLU A 154 -11.77 -14.93 -18.46
CA GLU A 154 -11.19 -16.26 -18.58
C GLU A 154 -10.17 -16.52 -17.46
N GLN A 155 -9.19 -15.63 -17.29
CA GLN A 155 -8.13 -15.84 -16.29
C GLN A 155 -8.66 -15.81 -14.85
N ILE A 156 -9.64 -14.97 -14.53
CA ILE A 156 -10.27 -14.96 -13.20
C ILE A 156 -11.12 -16.20 -12.97
N SER A 157 -11.80 -16.72 -14.00
CA SER A 157 -12.55 -17.98 -13.90
C SER A 157 -11.62 -19.16 -13.62
N THR A 158 -10.54 -19.28 -14.41
CA THR A 158 -9.51 -20.32 -14.20
C THR A 158 -8.88 -20.22 -12.82
N TRP A 159 -8.53 -19.01 -12.37
CA TRP A 159 -7.98 -18.79 -11.04
C TRP A 159 -8.96 -19.20 -9.94
N TYR A 160 -10.25 -18.84 -10.07
CA TYR A 160 -11.27 -19.17 -9.08
C TYR A 160 -11.48 -20.68 -8.95
N ASP A 161 -11.52 -21.39 -10.08
CA ASP A 161 -11.71 -22.84 -10.12
C ASP A 161 -10.54 -23.57 -9.43
N GLN A 162 -9.32 -23.02 -9.49
CA GLN A 162 -8.13 -23.58 -8.83
C GLN A 162 -8.00 -23.15 -7.36
N ALA A 163 -8.39 -21.93 -7.02
CA ALA A 163 -8.11 -21.32 -5.71
C ALA A 163 -9.24 -21.52 -4.69
N SER A 164 -10.48 -21.72 -5.13
CA SER A 164 -11.65 -21.76 -4.23
C SER A 164 -11.60 -22.91 -3.22
N GLU A 165 -11.25 -24.11 -3.67
CA GLU A 165 -11.09 -25.28 -2.80
C GLU A 165 -9.90 -25.10 -1.85
N VAL A 166 -8.75 -24.66 -2.37
CA VAL A 166 -7.54 -24.40 -1.57
C VAL A 166 -7.79 -23.36 -0.48
N ALA A 167 -8.50 -22.29 -0.80
CA ALA A 167 -8.86 -21.26 0.18
C ALA A 167 -9.75 -21.83 1.29
N ALA A 168 -10.75 -22.65 0.93
CA ALA A 168 -11.63 -23.30 1.89
C ALA A 168 -10.87 -24.27 2.81
N GLU A 169 -10.00 -25.12 2.25
CA GLU A 169 -9.15 -26.05 3.01
C GLU A 169 -8.20 -25.31 3.97
N ALA A 170 -7.63 -24.19 3.53
CA ALA A 170 -6.75 -23.36 4.33
C ALA A 170 -7.48 -22.46 5.34
N ASN A 171 -8.82 -22.48 5.36
CA ASN A 171 -9.65 -21.54 6.13
C ASN A 171 -9.26 -20.07 5.88
N MET A 172 -8.96 -19.75 4.62
CA MET A 172 -8.62 -18.42 4.14
C MET A 172 -9.78 -17.85 3.34
N ASP A 173 -10.14 -16.59 3.59
CA ASP A 173 -11.13 -15.92 2.76
C ASP A 173 -10.60 -15.75 1.33
N ILE A 174 -11.41 -16.15 0.35
CA ILE A 174 -11.02 -16.14 -1.07
C ILE A 174 -10.68 -14.74 -1.58
N LEU A 175 -11.25 -13.67 -1.02
CA LEU A 175 -10.92 -12.29 -1.43
C LEU A 175 -9.60 -11.80 -0.82
N ASP A 176 -9.23 -12.30 0.36
CA ASP A 176 -7.88 -12.06 0.91
C ASP A 176 -6.83 -12.79 0.07
N LEU A 177 -7.09 -14.06 -0.29
CA LEU A 177 -6.22 -14.82 -1.20
C LEU A 177 -6.12 -14.15 -2.57
N PHE A 178 -7.25 -13.72 -3.13
CA PHE A 178 -7.28 -13.00 -4.40
C PHE A 178 -6.44 -11.72 -4.36
N TYR A 179 -6.57 -10.92 -3.29
CA TYR A 179 -5.76 -9.71 -3.14
C TYR A 179 -4.27 -10.03 -3.03
N TRP A 180 -3.92 -11.07 -2.28
CA TRP A 180 -2.54 -11.53 -2.14
C TRP A 180 -1.95 -11.91 -3.50
N GLU A 181 -2.56 -12.86 -4.20
CA GLU A 181 -1.99 -13.41 -5.43
C GLU A 181 -2.09 -12.44 -6.61
N HIS A 182 -3.24 -11.82 -6.82
CA HIS A 182 -3.43 -10.93 -7.94
C HIS A 182 -2.77 -9.58 -7.68
N ARG A 183 -3.22 -8.82 -6.67
CA ARG A 183 -2.76 -7.43 -6.47
C ARG A 183 -1.34 -7.37 -5.93
N MET A 184 -1.00 -8.14 -4.91
CA MET A 184 0.34 -8.07 -4.34
C MET A 184 1.34 -8.85 -5.20
N GLY A 185 0.94 -10.00 -5.74
CA GLY A 185 1.77 -10.77 -6.67
C GLY A 185 2.11 -10.03 -7.96
N SER A 186 1.26 -9.12 -8.45
CA SER A 186 1.55 -8.29 -9.63
C SER A 186 2.11 -6.91 -9.27
N TRP A 187 1.29 -6.02 -8.68
CA TRP A 187 1.65 -4.62 -8.47
C TRP A 187 2.84 -4.44 -7.53
N GLN A 188 2.89 -5.20 -6.43
CA GLN A 188 4.05 -5.09 -5.53
C GLN A 188 5.30 -5.74 -6.09
N ALA A 189 5.19 -6.91 -6.74
CA ALA A 189 6.34 -7.55 -7.37
C ALA A 189 6.97 -6.64 -8.44
N GLN A 190 6.13 -6.05 -9.31
CA GLN A 190 6.59 -5.09 -10.31
C GLN A 190 7.24 -3.86 -9.67
N GLY A 191 6.66 -3.34 -8.58
CA GLY A 191 7.25 -2.21 -7.85
C GLY A 191 8.59 -2.53 -7.19
N GLN A 192 8.83 -3.78 -6.77
CA GLN A 192 10.16 -4.19 -6.30
C GLN A 192 11.15 -4.27 -7.46
N LEU A 193 10.77 -4.93 -8.57
CA LEU A 193 11.61 -5.06 -9.76
C LEU A 193 12.05 -3.70 -10.31
N GLU A 194 11.12 -2.76 -10.40
CA GLU A 194 11.40 -1.43 -10.94
C GLU A 194 12.29 -0.57 -10.04
N TRP A 195 12.33 -0.82 -8.73
CA TRP A 195 13.14 -0.05 -7.78
C TRP A 195 14.43 -0.75 -7.36
N ASP A 196 14.66 -1.98 -7.83
CA ASP A 196 15.87 -2.77 -7.55
C ASP A 196 17.14 -2.02 -7.92
N ILE A 197 17.09 -1.21 -8.97
CA ILE A 197 18.22 -0.38 -9.41
C ILE A 197 18.71 0.67 -8.41
N VAL A 198 17.85 1.14 -7.51
CA VAL A 198 18.15 2.29 -6.64
C VAL A 198 18.14 1.97 -5.16
N GLN A 199 17.71 0.75 -4.80
CA GLN A 199 17.50 0.39 -3.42
C GLN A 199 17.38 -1.13 -3.22
N GLU A 200 18.29 -1.67 -2.42
CA GLU A 200 18.10 -2.95 -1.74
C GLU A 200 16.95 -2.84 -0.72
N ALA A 201 16.01 -3.77 -0.76
CA ALA A 201 14.83 -3.71 0.11
C ALA A 201 14.34 -5.08 0.57
N PHE A 202 13.68 -5.09 1.72
CA PHE A 202 12.82 -6.20 2.14
C PHE A 202 11.57 -5.68 2.83
N THR A 203 10.57 -6.55 2.91
CA THR A 203 9.25 -6.24 3.46
C THR A 203 8.96 -7.19 4.62
N PRO A 204 8.99 -6.76 5.90
CA PRO A 204 8.74 -7.65 7.04
C PRO A 204 7.39 -8.38 6.98
N PHE A 205 6.37 -7.75 6.40
CA PHE A 205 5.06 -8.35 6.22
C PHE A 205 5.03 -9.42 5.13
N ASN A 206 6.05 -9.54 4.26
CA ASN A 206 6.16 -10.65 3.31
C ASN A 206 6.75 -11.90 4.00
N HIS A 207 6.21 -12.24 5.16
CA HIS A 207 6.60 -13.39 5.96
C HIS A 207 5.36 -14.24 6.20
N ARG A 208 5.37 -15.47 5.68
CA ARG A 208 4.20 -16.38 5.70
C ARG A 208 3.56 -16.48 7.08
N GLY A 209 4.35 -16.82 8.11
CA GLY A 209 3.80 -16.97 9.46
C GLY A 209 3.25 -15.66 10.06
N LEU A 210 3.74 -14.49 9.62
CA LEU A 210 3.19 -13.21 10.08
C LEU A 210 1.86 -12.94 9.38
N LEU A 211 1.77 -13.19 8.08
CA LEU A 211 0.53 -13.03 7.32
C LEU A 211 -0.55 -14.00 7.81
N GLU A 212 -0.22 -15.27 8.04
CA GLU A 212 -1.15 -16.26 8.60
C GLU A 212 -1.70 -15.80 9.96
N LEU A 213 -0.83 -15.34 10.86
CA LEU A 213 -1.26 -14.79 12.15
C LEU A 213 -2.17 -13.56 11.99
N MET A 214 -1.79 -12.63 11.13
CA MET A 214 -2.60 -11.43 10.88
C MET A 214 -3.95 -11.80 10.26
N LEU A 215 -4.00 -12.70 9.28
CA LEU A 215 -5.23 -13.14 8.61
C LEU A 215 -6.15 -13.96 9.52
N SER A 216 -5.59 -14.71 10.48
CA SER A 216 -6.37 -15.43 11.49
C SER A 216 -7.13 -14.51 12.47
N THR A 217 -6.79 -13.21 12.48
CA THR A 217 -7.49 -12.23 13.31
C THR A 217 -8.89 -11.95 12.74
N PRO A 218 -9.94 -11.84 13.59
CA PRO A 218 -11.29 -11.51 13.13
C PRO A 218 -11.32 -10.29 12.19
N ALA A 219 -12.05 -10.40 11.07
CA ALA A 219 -12.10 -9.37 10.02
C ALA A 219 -12.46 -7.97 10.54
N LYS A 220 -13.30 -7.87 11.58
CA LYS A 220 -13.69 -6.60 12.22
C LYS A 220 -12.53 -5.87 12.91
N LEU A 221 -11.48 -6.57 13.33
CA LEU A 221 -10.27 -5.96 13.88
C LEU A 221 -9.28 -5.55 12.77
N ARG A 222 -9.46 -6.09 11.57
CA ARG A 222 -8.63 -5.84 10.39
C ARG A 222 -9.22 -4.78 9.46
N SER A 223 -10.48 -4.42 9.64
CA SER A 223 -11.25 -3.60 8.74
C SER A 223 -11.08 -2.09 8.96
N ALA A 224 -11.38 -1.34 7.91
CA ALA A 224 -11.51 0.11 7.95
C ALA A 224 -12.74 0.53 8.77
N PRO A 225 -12.80 1.79 9.24
CA PRO A 225 -11.79 2.84 9.08
C PRO A 225 -10.64 2.77 10.11
N ASP A 226 -10.84 2.04 11.20
CA ASP A 226 -10.01 2.22 12.40
C ASP A 226 -8.83 1.24 12.50
N TYR A 227 -8.90 0.09 11.81
CA TYR A 227 -7.89 -0.97 11.84
C TYR A 227 -7.42 -1.33 13.26
N PRO A 228 -8.32 -1.78 14.17
CA PRO A 228 -7.98 -2.06 15.57
C PRO A 228 -6.72 -2.92 15.79
N LEU A 229 -6.49 -3.94 14.96
CA LEU A 229 -5.30 -4.79 15.03
C LEU A 229 -4.00 -3.96 14.99
N TYR A 230 -3.92 -2.97 14.09
CA TYR A 230 -2.75 -2.10 13.99
C TYR A 230 -2.63 -1.19 15.20
N GLN A 231 -3.74 -0.64 15.70
CA GLN A 231 -3.70 0.15 16.93
C GLN A 231 -3.19 -0.66 18.12
N MET A 232 -3.61 -1.91 18.25
CA MET A 232 -3.15 -2.82 19.30
C MET A 232 -1.65 -3.10 19.17
N MET A 233 -1.17 -3.45 17.97
CA MET A 233 0.26 -3.65 17.72
C MET A 233 1.09 -2.41 18.10
N LEU A 234 0.67 -1.22 17.67
CA LEU A 234 1.39 0.03 17.97
C LEU A 234 1.40 0.35 19.48
N LYS A 235 0.28 0.13 20.19
CA LYS A 235 0.20 0.33 21.64
C LYS A 235 1.15 -0.58 22.41
N VAL A 236 1.31 -1.83 21.95
CA VAL A 236 2.20 -2.80 22.58
C VAL A 236 3.67 -2.51 22.26
N LEU A 237 3.98 -2.22 20.99
CA LEU A 237 5.36 -2.08 20.52
C LEU A 237 5.99 -0.73 20.89
N TRP A 238 5.27 0.37 20.62
CA TRP A 238 5.77 1.72 20.88
C TRP A 238 4.62 2.74 20.91
N PRO A 239 3.89 2.90 22.03
CA PRO A 239 2.66 3.69 22.05
C PRO A 239 2.86 5.17 21.69
N GLU A 240 4.04 5.74 21.91
CA GLU A 240 4.38 7.11 21.53
C GLU A 240 4.28 7.35 20.01
N VAL A 241 4.36 6.30 19.19
CA VAL A 241 4.15 6.44 17.75
C VAL A 241 2.70 6.87 17.42
N LEU A 242 1.77 6.77 18.36
CA LEU A 242 0.37 7.20 18.20
C LEU A 242 0.13 8.66 18.63
N ARG A 243 1.16 9.41 19.03
CA ARG A 243 1.05 10.84 19.39
C ARG A 243 0.58 11.73 18.24
N GLN A 244 0.77 11.28 17.00
CA GLN A 244 0.25 11.95 15.81
C GLN A 244 -0.89 11.14 15.19
N PRO A 245 -1.88 11.78 14.54
CA PRO A 245 -2.97 11.06 13.88
C PRO A 245 -2.45 10.14 12.76
N VAL A 246 -3.18 9.07 12.50
CA VAL A 246 -2.94 8.14 11.38
C VAL A 246 -3.92 8.47 10.25
N ASN A 247 -3.41 8.75 9.06
CA ASN A 247 -4.18 9.10 7.85
C ASN A 247 -5.44 9.96 8.10
N PRO A 248 -5.33 11.13 8.76
CA PRO A 248 -6.50 11.95 9.05
C PRO A 248 -7.15 12.43 7.75
N MET A 249 -8.48 12.41 7.69
CA MET A 249 -9.20 13.06 6.59
C MET A 249 -8.82 14.54 6.52
N THR A 250 -8.46 15.02 5.33
CA THR A 250 -8.23 16.46 5.09
C THR A 250 -9.52 17.24 5.33
N ALA A 251 -9.42 18.53 5.70
CA ALA A 251 -10.58 19.38 5.95
C ALA A 251 -11.57 19.38 4.77
N LYS A 252 -11.04 19.49 3.53
CA LYS A 252 -11.82 19.36 2.30
C LYS A 252 -12.57 18.03 2.22
N LYS A 253 -11.89 16.90 2.48
CA LYS A 253 -12.52 15.57 2.46
C LYS A 253 -13.56 15.39 3.56
N ARG A 254 -13.37 16.00 4.74
CA ARG A 254 -14.33 16.02 5.85
C ARG A 254 -15.59 16.79 5.45
N LEU A 255 -15.43 17.99 4.90
CA LEU A 255 -16.56 18.81 4.42
C LEU A 255 -17.34 18.12 3.31
N THR A 256 -16.67 17.54 2.29
CA THR A 256 -17.34 16.77 1.23
C THR A 256 -18.07 15.54 1.78
N LYS A 257 -17.53 14.88 2.81
CA LYS A 257 -18.21 13.77 3.48
C LYS A 257 -19.46 14.27 4.20
N LEU A 258 -19.34 15.33 5.01
CA LEU A 258 -20.46 15.93 5.73
C LEU A 258 -21.59 16.35 4.77
N LEU A 259 -21.27 17.05 3.69
CA LEU A 259 -22.25 17.44 2.68
C LEU A 259 -22.94 16.21 2.06
N ARG A 260 -22.19 15.16 1.72
CA ARG A 260 -22.77 13.92 1.17
C ARG A 260 -23.69 13.24 2.17
N ASP A 261 -23.31 13.20 3.43
CA ASP A 261 -24.08 12.53 4.49
C ASP A 261 -25.36 13.32 4.81
N ILE A 262 -25.37 14.65 4.63
CA ILE A 262 -26.57 15.51 4.74
C ILE A 262 -27.49 15.34 3.52
N THR A 263 -26.94 15.17 2.31
CA THR A 263 -27.73 15.06 1.07
C THR A 263 -28.10 13.63 0.69
N ALA A 264 -27.66 12.62 1.47
CA ALA A 264 -28.02 11.24 1.22
C ALA A 264 -29.49 11.02 1.64
N PRO A 265 -30.37 10.53 0.75
CA PRO A 265 -31.75 10.26 1.12
C PRO A 265 -31.79 9.17 2.20
N VAL A 266 -32.65 9.36 3.21
CA VAL A 266 -32.98 8.34 4.20
C VAL A 266 -33.80 7.26 3.49
N SER A 267 -33.14 6.26 2.92
CA SER A 267 -33.79 5.02 2.50
C SER A 267 -33.06 3.83 3.07
N GLY A 268 -33.81 3.00 3.81
CA GLY A 268 -33.36 1.70 4.26
C GLY A 268 -33.15 0.74 3.10
N SER A 269 -32.49 -0.38 3.42
CA SER A 269 -32.06 -1.49 2.57
C SER A 269 -30.75 -1.25 1.80
N GLY A 270 -29.86 -2.23 1.97
CA GLY A 270 -28.44 -2.12 1.66
C GLY A 270 -28.17 -2.03 0.16
N ARG A 271 -27.39 -1.02 -0.20
CA ARG A 271 -26.50 -1.04 -1.36
C ARG A 271 -25.18 -0.39 -0.95
N GLY A 272 -24.19 -1.22 -0.66
CA GLY A 272 -22.81 -0.79 -0.46
C GLY A 272 -22.26 -0.24 -1.76
N ALA A 273 -22.46 1.05 -2.02
CA ALA A 273 -21.81 1.74 -3.11
C ALA A 273 -20.30 1.81 -2.80
N ILE A 274 -19.52 0.95 -3.44
CA ILE A 274 -18.06 1.01 -3.49
C ILE A 274 -17.68 2.26 -4.29
N LEU A 275 -17.69 3.41 -3.61
CA LEU A 275 -17.15 4.65 -4.14
C LEU A 275 -15.64 4.67 -3.89
N GLY A 276 -14.90 4.24 -4.92
CA GLY A 276 -13.47 4.44 -5.04
C GLY A 276 -13.13 5.93 -4.94
N ARG A 277 -12.81 6.40 -3.73
CA ARG A 277 -12.26 7.75 -3.54
C ARG A 277 -10.81 7.78 -4.00
N ARG A 278 -10.64 8.45 -5.15
CA ARG A 278 -9.53 9.34 -5.55
C ARG A 278 -8.51 9.57 -4.43
N GLY A 279 -7.38 8.88 -4.52
CA GLY A 279 -6.26 8.97 -3.58
C GLY A 279 -5.17 7.94 -3.87
N PHE A 280 -5.57 6.77 -4.39
CA PHE A 280 -4.63 5.73 -4.86
C PHE A 280 -4.92 5.25 -6.30
N SER A 281 -6.08 5.61 -6.88
CA SER A 281 -6.47 5.25 -8.27
C SER A 281 -5.82 6.07 -9.39
N ARG A 282 -4.91 7.02 -9.09
CA ARG A 282 -4.17 7.71 -10.17
C ARG A 282 -3.06 6.86 -10.80
N VAL A 283 -2.69 5.74 -10.17
CA VAL A 283 -1.66 4.82 -10.67
C VAL A 283 -2.22 3.87 -11.75
N VAL A 284 -3.53 3.69 -11.84
CA VAL A 284 -4.14 2.78 -12.85
C VAL A 284 -4.96 3.54 -13.90
N ALA A 285 -5.50 4.72 -13.57
CA ALA A 285 -6.34 5.50 -14.50
C ALA A 285 -5.57 6.42 -15.49
N ARG A 286 -4.25 6.26 -15.61
CA ARG A 286 -3.42 6.89 -16.65
C ARG A 286 -2.79 5.88 -17.61
N GLN A 287 -3.27 4.63 -17.62
CA GLN A 287 -2.99 3.70 -18.71
C GLN A 287 -3.93 4.06 -19.86
N GLY A 288 -3.41 4.87 -20.78
CA GLY A 288 -4.03 5.06 -22.09
C GLY A 288 -4.15 3.70 -22.78
N ASN A 289 -5.28 3.50 -23.46
CA ASN A 289 -5.54 2.39 -24.35
C ASN A 289 -4.42 2.32 -25.42
N PRO A 290 -3.60 1.25 -25.50
CA PRO A 290 -2.57 1.14 -26.54
C PRO A 290 -3.12 0.74 -27.93
N PHE A 291 -4.44 0.64 -28.12
CA PHE A 291 -5.07 0.11 -29.33
C PHE A 291 -6.05 1.08 -30.00
N GLU A 292 -5.73 2.38 -30.05
CA GLU A 292 -6.55 3.37 -30.77
C GLU A 292 -5.82 4.12 -31.90
N GLU A 293 -4.69 3.61 -32.39
CA GLU A 293 -4.11 4.06 -33.67
C GLU A 293 -3.77 2.87 -34.58
N SER A 294 -4.81 2.37 -35.26
CA SER A 294 -4.77 1.86 -36.64
C SER A 294 -6.20 1.70 -37.17
#